data_AF-A0AAD6ZY46-F1
#
_entry.id   AF-A0AAD6ZY46-F1
#
_cell.length_a   1.000
_cell.length_b   1.000
_cell.length_c   1.000
_cell.angle_alpha   90.00
_cell.angle_beta   90.00
_cell.angle_gamma   90.00
#
_symmetry.space_group_name_H-M   'P 1'
#
loop_
_entity.id
_entity.type
_entity.pdbx_description
1 polymer ?
#
loop_
_entity_poly.entity_id
_entity_poly.type
_entity_poly.pdbx_seq_one_letter_code
_entity_poly.pdbx_strand_id
1 'polypeptide(L)'
;MAPGDRVKADQIAFHMYTKLFHVLYAARASDQGQGTGKTDKWFNLETPLAPPAATPTLELDAFRALCTAPPSSPHSAQLAVQVLLAVPPPGGGTALVHTPSGTRIEPEPRYVLLEEWVLALISSTSSSSTTEGEDESAVLPPTIYKNAIPLFRALYALLRILPAWR
;
A
#
# COMPACT_ATOMS: atom_id res chain seq x y z
N MET A 1 -4.28 22.59 14.05
CA MET A 1 -3.01 22.12 13.43
C MET A 1 -2.33 23.30 12.72
N ALA A 2 -1.04 23.56 12.99
CA ALA A 2 -0.31 24.65 12.33
C ALA A 2 -0.10 24.34 10.83
N PRO A 3 0.02 25.35 9.93
CA PRO A 3 0.22 25.12 8.50
C PRO A 3 1.46 24.24 8.21
N GLY A 4 2.54 24.40 8.99
CA GLY A 4 3.74 23.56 8.88
C GLY A 4 3.53 22.11 9.32
N ASP A 5 2.63 21.85 10.27
CA ASP A 5 2.30 20.50 10.70
C ASP A 5 1.50 19.78 9.61
N ARG A 6 0.57 20.48 8.94
CA ARG A 6 -0.23 19.91 7.87
C ARG A 6 0.64 19.42 6.72
N VAL A 7 1.58 20.24 6.26
CA VAL A 7 2.56 19.84 5.22
C VAL A 7 3.35 18.59 5.62
N LYS A 8 3.76 18.50 6.90
CA LYS A 8 4.45 17.31 7.41
C LYS A 8 3.56 16.07 7.44
N ALA A 9 2.29 16.22 7.83
CA ALA A 9 1.34 15.10 7.81
C ALA A 9 1.08 14.61 6.38
N ASP A 10 0.90 15.52 5.42
CA ASP A 10 0.71 15.18 4.01
C ASP A 10 1.95 14.43 3.47
N GLN A 11 3.15 14.87 3.86
CA GLN A 11 4.39 14.17 3.52
C GLN A 11 4.46 12.77 4.14
N ILE A 12 4.10 12.62 5.41
CA ILE A 12 4.07 11.31 6.09
C ILE A 12 3.06 10.39 5.40
N ALA A 13 1.87 10.89 5.06
CA ALA A 13 0.83 10.14 4.36
C ALA A 13 1.32 9.65 2.99
N PHE A 14 1.96 10.51 2.21
CA PHE A 14 2.59 10.13 0.94
C PHE A 14 3.67 9.05 1.13
N HIS A 15 4.46 9.14 2.20
CA HIS A 15 5.47 8.12 2.50
C HIS A 15 4.86 6.81 2.99
N MET A 16 3.73 6.81 3.70
CA MET A 16 3.02 5.57 4.05
C MET A 16 2.59 4.80 2.79
N TYR A 17 2.04 5.50 1.80
CA TYR A 17 1.68 4.90 0.52
C TYR A 17 2.87 4.30 -0.21
N THR A 18 3.92 5.09 -0.41
CA THR A 18 5.09 4.63 -1.19
C THR A 18 5.78 3.48 -0.47
N LYS A 19 5.83 3.54 0.86
CA LYS A 19 6.36 2.45 1.67
C LYS A 19 5.56 1.16 1.53
N LEU A 20 4.22 1.23 1.57
CA LEU A 20 3.36 0.06 1.36
C LEU A 20 3.66 -0.59 0.01
N PHE A 21 3.69 0.20 -1.06
CA PHE A 21 4.00 -0.30 -2.40
C PHE A 21 5.38 -0.98 -2.46
N HIS A 22 6.44 -0.34 -1.96
CA HIS A 22 7.79 -0.91 -1.99
C HIS A 22 7.92 -2.17 -1.14
N VAL A 23 7.28 -2.22 0.03
CA VAL A 23 7.30 -3.40 0.91
C VAL A 23 6.55 -4.57 0.26
N LEU A 24 5.41 -4.32 -0.37
CA LEU A 24 4.67 -5.34 -1.13
C LEU A 24 5.45 -5.83 -2.35
N TYR A 25 5.98 -4.90 -3.16
CA TYR A 25 6.75 -5.24 -4.34
C TYR A 25 7.97 -6.11 -3.98
N ALA A 26 8.75 -5.69 -2.98
CA ALA A 26 9.90 -6.46 -2.51
C ALA A 26 9.54 -7.84 -1.96
N ALA A 27 8.29 -8.04 -1.51
CA ALA A 27 7.82 -9.31 -0.97
C ALA A 27 7.12 -10.22 -2.00
N ARG A 28 6.80 -9.73 -3.20
CA ARG A 28 5.97 -10.46 -4.19
C ARG A 28 6.56 -10.52 -5.59
N ALA A 29 7.47 -9.61 -5.94
CA ALA A 29 8.09 -9.59 -7.26
C ALA A 29 8.89 -10.89 -7.48
N SER A 30 8.51 -11.66 -8.50
CA SER A 30 9.19 -12.89 -8.90
C SER A 30 10.53 -12.65 -9.59
N ASP A 31 10.70 -11.45 -10.17
CA ASP A 31 11.93 -11.06 -10.84
C ASP A 31 12.88 -10.47 -9.79
N GLN A 32 13.96 -11.20 -9.47
CA GLN A 32 15.11 -10.64 -8.75
C GLN A 32 15.94 -9.71 -9.66
N GLY A 33 15.29 -9.03 -10.61
CA GLY A 33 15.89 -7.97 -11.39
C GLY A 33 16.47 -6.94 -10.44
N GLN A 34 17.79 -6.74 -10.55
CA GLN A 34 18.60 -5.87 -9.69
C GLN A 34 17.81 -4.63 -9.30
N GLY A 35 17.35 -4.59 -8.04
CA GLY A 35 16.84 -3.36 -7.46
C GLY A 35 17.85 -2.25 -7.73
N THR A 36 17.41 -1.00 -7.80
CA THR A 36 18.25 0.14 -8.19
C THR A 36 19.48 0.39 -7.29
N GLY A 37 19.75 -0.49 -6.31
CA GLY A 37 20.68 -0.32 -5.20
C GLY A 37 20.19 0.68 -4.16
N LYS A 38 19.16 1.46 -4.49
CA LYS A 38 18.57 2.47 -3.63
C LYS A 38 17.52 1.85 -2.73
N THR A 39 17.50 2.32 -1.49
CA THR A 39 16.59 1.86 -0.44
C THR A 39 15.76 3.03 0.07
N ASP A 40 14.48 2.79 0.30
CA ASP A 40 13.67 3.65 1.16
C ASP A 40 13.97 3.35 2.64
N LYS A 41 14.26 4.39 3.43
CA LYS A 41 14.56 4.29 4.87
C LYS A 41 13.47 4.88 5.76
N TRP A 42 12.30 5.22 5.20
CA TRP A 42 11.20 5.76 5.98
C TRP A 42 10.69 4.73 7.00
N PHE A 43 10.21 5.25 8.13
CA PHE A 43 9.66 4.48 9.24
C PHE A 43 10.64 3.45 9.83
N ASN A 44 11.93 3.77 9.81
CA ASN A 44 13.00 2.96 10.40
C ASN A 44 12.99 1.49 9.92
N LEU A 45 12.70 1.31 8.64
CA LEU A 45 12.75 0.04 7.93
C LEU A 45 13.48 0.29 6.61
N GLU A 46 14.54 -0.45 6.29
CA GLU A 46 15.17 -0.35 4.98
C GLU A 46 14.44 -1.28 4.01
N THR A 47 13.99 -0.73 2.88
CA THR A 47 13.25 -1.49 1.86
C THR A 47 13.82 -1.15 0.48
N PRO A 48 14.17 -2.14 -0.35
CA PRO A 48 14.59 -1.88 -1.73
C PRO A 48 13.51 -1.09 -2.48
N LEU A 49 13.93 -0.07 -3.22
CA LEU A 49 13.01 0.62 -4.13
C LEU A 49 12.70 -0.29 -5.32
N ALA A 50 11.41 -0.33 -5.69
CA ALA A 50 10.98 -0.95 -6.93
C ALA A 50 11.67 -0.26 -8.13
N PRO A 51 11.98 -0.99 -9.21
CA PRO A 51 12.54 -0.37 -10.40
C PRO A 51 11.54 0.64 -11.01
N PRO A 52 12.01 1.67 -11.73
CA PRO A 52 11.14 2.68 -12.34
C PRO A 52 10.08 2.07 -13.26
N ALA A 53 10.41 1.00 -13.98
CA ALA A 53 9.48 0.30 -14.88
C ALA A 53 8.30 -0.36 -14.15
N ALA A 54 8.46 -0.68 -12.86
CA ALA A 54 7.40 -1.26 -12.04
C ALA A 54 6.69 -0.22 -11.17
N THR A 55 7.22 1.01 -11.08
CA THR A 55 6.70 2.04 -10.19
C THR A 55 5.52 2.75 -10.86
N PRO A 56 4.32 2.75 -10.26
CA PRO A 56 3.12 3.33 -10.86
C PRO A 56 3.11 4.86 -10.70
N THR A 57 3.82 5.56 -11.59
CA THR A 57 4.03 7.02 -11.47
C THR A 57 2.74 7.83 -11.60
N LEU A 58 1.81 7.39 -12.46
CA LEU A 58 0.54 8.09 -12.67
C LEU A 58 -0.35 8.00 -11.42
N GLU A 59 -0.42 6.81 -10.82
CA GLU A 59 -1.17 6.53 -9.61
C GLU A 59 -0.55 7.23 -8.39
N LEU A 60 0.79 7.33 -8.35
CA LEU A 60 1.51 8.10 -7.34
C LEU A 60 1.17 9.59 -7.38
N ASP A 61 1.08 10.17 -8.57
CA ASP A 61 0.71 11.58 -8.74
C ASP A 61 -0.74 11.82 -8.33
N ALA A 62 -1.66 10.93 -8.73
CA ALA A 62 -3.05 10.96 -8.27
C ALA A 62 -3.15 10.86 -6.75
N PHE A 63 -2.39 9.96 -6.12
CA PHE A 63 -2.39 9.80 -4.67
C PHE A 63 -1.75 10.99 -3.94
N ARG A 64 -0.69 11.59 -4.50
CA ARG A 64 -0.12 12.83 -3.96
C ARG A 64 -1.16 13.94 -3.95
N ALA A 65 -1.93 14.09 -5.02
CA ALA A 65 -3.02 15.05 -5.08
C ALA A 65 -4.08 14.79 -3.99
N LEU A 66 -4.42 13.51 -3.75
CA LEU A 66 -5.35 13.12 -2.67
C LEU A 66 -4.81 13.45 -1.27
N CYS A 67 -3.51 13.25 -1.01
CA CYS A 67 -2.91 13.60 0.28
C CYS A 67 -2.95 15.10 0.57
N THR A 68 -2.86 15.93 -0.48
CA THR A 68 -2.89 17.40 -0.34
C THR A 68 -4.31 17.99 -0.43
N ALA A 69 -5.31 17.16 -0.73
CA ALA A 69 -6.68 17.62 -0.92
C ALA A 69 -7.24 18.23 0.38
N PRO A 70 -8.09 19.26 0.27
CA PRO A 70 -8.72 19.84 1.45
C PRO A 70 -9.67 18.82 2.12
N PRO A 71 -9.78 18.86 3.47
CA PRO A 71 -10.57 17.90 4.26
C PRO A 71 -12.09 17.98 4.00
N SER A 72 -12.56 18.97 3.23
CA SER A 72 -13.95 19.11 2.79
C SER A 72 -14.32 18.18 1.62
N SER A 73 -13.36 17.44 1.07
CA SER A 73 -13.64 16.42 0.05
C SER A 73 -14.15 15.14 0.70
N PRO A 74 -15.33 14.61 0.33
CA PRO A 74 -15.90 13.39 0.90
C PRO A 74 -15.15 12.10 0.48
N HIS A 75 -13.94 12.20 -0.03
CA HIS A 75 -13.17 11.07 -0.53
C HIS A 75 -12.14 10.70 0.52
N SER A 76 -12.40 9.62 1.25
CA SER A 76 -11.35 8.88 1.95
C SER A 76 -10.28 8.55 0.90
N ALA A 77 -9.07 9.07 1.07
CA ALA A 77 -7.96 8.73 0.20
C ALA A 77 -7.61 7.27 0.46
N GLN A 78 -8.11 6.38 -0.40
CA GLN A 78 -7.85 4.95 -0.34
C GLN A 78 -6.94 4.54 -1.49
N LEU A 79 -5.83 3.87 -1.14
CA LEU A 79 -5.00 3.15 -2.08
C LEU A 79 -5.33 1.66 -1.95
N ALA A 80 -5.67 1.02 -3.05
CA ALA A 80 -5.69 -0.44 -3.14
C ALA A 80 -4.50 -0.93 -3.99
N VAL A 81 -3.71 -1.86 -3.45
CA VAL A 81 -2.64 -2.56 -4.17
C VAL A 81 -3.04 -4.02 -4.31
N GLN A 82 -3.16 -4.48 -5.55
CA GLN A 82 -3.51 -5.86 -5.86
C GLN A 82 -2.28 -6.66 -6.26
N VAL A 83 -2.15 -7.86 -5.68
CA VAL A 83 -1.11 -8.84 -6.01
C VAL A 83 -1.75 -9.89 -6.90
N LEU A 84 -1.24 -10.00 -8.12
CA LEU A 84 -1.82 -10.84 -9.18
C LEU A 84 -0.80 -11.91 -9.59
N LEU A 85 -1.26 -13.16 -9.72
CA LEU A 85 -0.55 -14.20 -10.45
C LEU A 85 -0.83 -14.02 -11.94
N ALA A 86 0.19 -13.70 -12.73
CA ALA A 86 0.08 -13.68 -14.18
C ALA A 86 0.14 -15.11 -14.74
N VAL A 87 -0.92 -15.52 -15.43
CA VAL A 87 -0.98 -16.83 -16.07
C VAL A 87 -0.43 -16.69 -17.49
N PRO A 88 0.58 -17.48 -17.88
CA PRO A 88 1.10 -17.47 -19.24
C PRO A 88 -0.01 -17.75 -20.26
N PRO A 89 0.09 -17.20 -21.49
CA PRO A 89 -0.86 -17.52 -22.55
C PRO A 89 -0.95 -19.04 -22.77
N PRO A 90 -2.14 -19.58 -23.08
CA PRO A 90 -2.30 -21.01 -23.30
C PRO A 90 -1.46 -21.45 -24.50
N GLY A 91 -0.39 -22.21 -24.23
CA GLY A 91 0.52 -22.73 -25.24
C GLY A 91 1.55 -23.68 -24.62
N GLY A 92 1.69 -24.89 -25.15
CA GLY A 92 2.71 -25.84 -24.71
C GLY A 92 2.27 -26.94 -23.74
N GLY A 93 0.96 -27.19 -23.57
CA GLY A 93 0.46 -28.33 -22.80
C GLY A 93 0.43 -28.12 -21.28
N THR A 94 0.65 -26.90 -20.79
CA THR A 94 0.43 -26.51 -19.40
C THR A 94 -1.02 -26.14 -19.16
N ALA A 95 -1.51 -26.36 -17.94
CA ALA A 95 -2.85 -25.94 -17.55
C ALA A 95 -2.82 -25.43 -16.10
N LEU A 96 -3.56 -24.36 -15.83
CA LEU A 96 -3.83 -23.92 -14.47
C LEU A 96 -4.77 -24.92 -13.76
N VAL A 97 -4.34 -25.42 -12.60
CA VAL A 97 -5.06 -26.42 -11.81
C VAL A 97 -5.17 -25.97 -10.36
N HIS A 98 -6.35 -26.10 -9.77
CA HIS A 98 -6.58 -25.90 -8.35
C HIS A 98 -6.14 -27.15 -7.55
N THR A 99 -5.17 -27.00 -6.66
CA THR A 99 -4.81 -28.02 -5.67
C THR A 99 -5.53 -27.73 -4.35
N PRO A 100 -6.08 -28.74 -3.64
CA PRO A 100 -5.82 -30.17 -3.81
C PRO A 100 -6.77 -30.92 -4.74
N SER A 101 -7.83 -30.29 -5.25
CA SER A 101 -8.88 -30.98 -6.00
C SER A 101 -8.44 -31.52 -7.37
N GLY A 102 -7.31 -31.04 -7.90
CA GLY A 102 -6.82 -31.39 -9.24
C GLY A 102 -7.72 -30.83 -10.35
N THR A 103 -8.62 -29.91 -10.02
CA THR A 103 -9.60 -29.36 -10.96
C THR A 103 -8.92 -28.34 -11.85
N ARG A 104 -8.98 -28.55 -13.16
CA ARG A 104 -8.53 -27.56 -14.14
C ARG A 104 -9.42 -26.32 -14.06
N ILE A 105 -8.80 -25.15 -14.10
CA ILE A 105 -9.50 -23.87 -14.12
C ILE A 105 -9.76 -23.50 -15.59
N GLU A 106 -11.05 -23.44 -15.98
CA GLU A 106 -11.48 -23.04 -17.32
C GLU A 106 -12.60 -21.97 -17.25
N PRO A 107 -12.57 -20.92 -18.10
CA PRO A 107 -11.48 -20.59 -19.01
C PRO A 107 -10.20 -20.19 -18.24
N GLU A 108 -9.04 -20.41 -18.85
CA GLU A 108 -7.75 -20.08 -18.22
C GLU A 108 -7.65 -18.56 -18.06
N PRO A 109 -7.66 -18.02 -16.83
CA PRO A 109 -7.68 -16.59 -16.60
C PRO A 109 -6.32 -16.00 -16.94
N ARG A 110 -6.26 -14.75 -17.41
CA ARG A 110 -4.98 -14.05 -17.62
C ARG A 110 -4.29 -13.69 -16.30
N TYR A 111 -5.08 -13.38 -15.27
CA TYR A 111 -4.60 -13.02 -13.94
C TYR A 111 -5.46 -13.70 -12.88
N VAL A 112 -4.83 -14.14 -11.78
CA VAL A 112 -5.52 -14.60 -10.58
C VAL A 112 -5.20 -13.65 -9.44
N LEU A 113 -6.22 -13.08 -8.81
CA LEU A 113 -6.05 -12.23 -7.63
C LEU A 113 -5.62 -13.09 -6.44
N LEU A 114 -4.46 -12.79 -5.88
CA LEU A 114 -3.93 -13.47 -4.69
C LEU A 114 -4.19 -12.67 -3.42
N GLU A 115 -3.95 -11.35 -3.47
CA GLU A 115 -4.08 -10.47 -2.31
C GLU A 115 -4.57 -9.08 -2.76
N GLU A 116 -5.36 -8.44 -1.90
CA GLU A 116 -5.71 -7.02 -2.02
C GLU A 116 -5.36 -6.30 -0.71
N TRP A 117 -4.56 -5.24 -0.84
CA TRP A 117 -4.07 -4.44 0.28
C TRP A 117 -4.63 -3.03 0.18
N VAL A 118 -5.44 -2.64 1.16
CA VAL A 118 -6.07 -1.31 1.19
C VAL A 118 -5.47 -0.46 2.29
N LEU A 119 -4.92 0.70 1.91
CA LEU A 119 -4.51 1.76 2.84
C LEU A 119 -5.51 2.91 2.72
N ALA A 120 -6.28 3.11 3.79
CA ALA A 120 -7.28 4.17 3.86
C ALA A 120 -6.87 5.23 4.88
N LEU A 121 -6.86 6.49 4.45
CA LEU A 121 -6.84 7.63 5.35
C LEU A 121 -8.29 7.97 5.70
N ILE A 122 -8.64 7.77 6.97
CA ILE A 122 -9.99 8.04 7.48
C ILE A 122 -9.93 9.36 8.24
N SER A 123 -10.62 10.37 7.72
CA SER A 123 -10.90 11.58 8.49
C SER A 123 -12.07 11.26 9.41
N SER A 124 -11.85 11.31 10.73
CA SER A 124 -12.94 11.23 11.71
C SER A 124 -13.75 12.53 11.65
N THR A 125 -14.66 12.65 10.70
CA THR A 125 -15.77 13.59 10.84
C THR A 125 -16.75 12.95 11.81
N SER A 126 -16.50 13.13 13.11
CA SER A 126 -17.37 12.69 14.18
C SER A 126 -18.78 13.28 13.96
N SER A 127 -19.69 12.44 13.48
CA SER A 127 -21.12 12.71 13.49
C SER A 127 -21.64 12.58 14.93
N SER A 128 -21.53 13.63 15.75
CA SER A 128 -22.42 13.84 16.90
C SER A 128 -22.28 15.23 17.53
N SER A 129 -23.44 15.89 17.64
CA SER A 129 -23.85 16.86 18.68
C SER A 129 -22.94 18.05 19.00
N THR A 130 -23.46 19.23 18.66
CA THR A 130 -23.52 20.43 19.52
C THR A 130 -22.96 20.26 20.94
N THR A 131 -21.72 20.70 21.16
CA THR A 131 -21.31 21.42 22.37
C THR A 131 -19.98 22.10 22.10
N GLU A 132 -19.95 23.40 22.34
CA GLU A 132 -18.76 24.23 22.28
C GLU A 132 -17.71 23.72 23.26
N GLY A 133 -16.45 23.64 22.81
CA GLY A 133 -15.29 23.53 23.69
C GLY A 133 -14.77 22.11 23.92
N GLU A 134 -13.92 21.64 23.02
CA GLU A 134 -12.58 21.11 23.33
C GLU A 134 -11.88 20.77 22.01
N ASP A 135 -10.65 21.28 21.86
CA ASP A 135 -9.73 20.95 20.77
C ASP A 135 -9.71 19.42 20.59
N GLU A 136 -10.35 18.89 19.53
CA GLU A 136 -10.13 17.52 19.10
C GLU A 136 -8.64 17.46 18.75
N SER A 137 -7.84 16.93 19.68
CA SER A 137 -6.37 16.96 19.66
C SER A 137 -5.85 16.35 18.36
N ALA A 138 -5.67 17.19 17.34
CA ALA A 138 -5.14 16.80 16.06
C ALA A 138 -3.81 16.07 16.30
N VAL A 139 -3.76 14.79 15.95
CA VAL A 139 -2.58 13.95 16.18
C VAL A 139 -1.39 14.61 15.49
N LEU A 140 -0.38 14.98 16.28
CA LEU A 140 0.78 15.68 15.73
C LEU A 140 1.57 14.77 14.78
N PRO A 141 2.13 15.30 13.69
CA PRO A 141 2.91 14.52 12.71
C PRO A 141 3.98 13.58 13.32
N PRO A 142 4.74 13.97 14.37
CA PRO A 142 5.69 13.07 15.02
C PRO A 142 5.05 11.82 15.61
N THR A 143 3.83 11.92 16.14
CA THR A 143 3.07 10.80 16.69
C THR A 143 2.63 9.86 15.56
N ILE A 144 2.13 10.42 14.46
CA ILE A 144 1.75 9.63 13.26
C ILE A 144 2.96 8.84 12.75
N TYR A 145 4.12 9.49 12.62
CA TYR A 145 5.35 8.82 12.18
C TYR A 145 5.77 7.70 13.14
N LYS A 146 5.77 7.95 14.46
CA LYS A 146 6.12 6.95 15.47
C LYS A 146 5.21 5.73 15.41
N ASN A 147 3.91 5.92 15.19
CA ASN A 147 2.94 4.84 15.07
C ASN A 147 3.09 4.03 13.77
N ALA A 148 3.59 4.67 12.70
CA ALA A 148 3.85 4.00 11.43
C ALA A 148 5.02 3.00 11.50
N ILE A 149 6.00 3.21 12.39
CA ILE A 149 7.16 2.32 12.55
C ILE A 149 6.74 0.88 12.89
N PRO A 150 6.01 0.60 14.00
CA PRO A 150 5.58 -0.75 14.31
C PRO A 150 4.61 -1.32 13.26
N LEU A 151 3.78 -0.48 12.63
CA LEU A 151 2.90 -0.90 11.54
C LEU A 151 3.68 -1.51 10.37
N PHE A 152 4.71 -0.82 9.86
CA PHE A 152 5.49 -1.34 8.73
C PHE A 152 6.34 -2.55 9.10
N ARG A 153 6.80 -2.66 10.35
CA ARG A 153 7.47 -3.87 10.84
C ARG A 153 6.52 -5.06 10.91
N ALA A 154 5.31 -4.85 11.42
CA ALA A 154 4.27 -5.87 11.45
C ALA A 154 3.89 -6.32 10.03
N LEU A 155 3.69 -5.37 9.11
CA LEU A 155 3.42 -5.66 7.70
C LEU A 155 4.55 -6.48 7.06
N TYR A 156 5.81 -6.08 7.25
CA TYR A 156 6.96 -6.80 6.73
C TYR A 156 7.00 -8.26 7.21
N ALA A 157 6.69 -8.51 8.49
CA ALA A 157 6.61 -9.85 9.04
C ALA A 157 5.41 -10.64 8.50
N LEU A 158 4.22 -10.01 8.44
CA LEU A 158 2.99 -10.59 7.93
C LEU A 158 3.16 -11.09 6.48
N LEU A 159 3.80 -10.30 5.64
CA LEU A 159 4.00 -10.65 4.23
C LEU A 159 4.82 -11.93 4.00
N ARG A 160 5.57 -12.41 5.00
CA ARG A 160 6.38 -13.64 4.92
C ARG A 160 5.66 -14.89 5.41
N ILE A 161 4.50 -14.73 6.04
CA ILE A 161 3.70 -15.85 6.55
C ILE A 161 2.43 -16.09 5.72
N LEU A 162 2.05 -15.12 4.89
CA LEU A 162 0.90 -15.26 3.99
C LEU A 162 1.17 -16.25 2.84
N PRO A 163 0.13 -16.92 2.32
CA PRO A 163 0.29 -17.95 1.29
C PRO A 163 1.03 -17.48 0.03
N ALA A 164 0.78 -16.26 -0.45
CA ALA A 164 1.40 -15.73 -1.67
C ALA A 164 2.90 -15.41 -1.53
N TRP A 165 3.49 -15.62 -0.35
CA TRP A 165 4.94 -15.60 -0.18
C TRP A 165 5.63 -16.87 -0.69
N ARG A 166 4.91 -18.00 -0.71
CA ARG A 166 5.44 -19.30 -1.10
C ARG A 166 5.29 -19.53 -2.59
#